data_AF-A0A2N5Z502-F1
#
_entry.id   AF-A0A2N5Z502-F1
#
_cell.length_a   1.000
_cell.length_b   1.000
_cell.length_c   1.000
_cell.angle_alpha   90.00
_cell.angle_beta   90.00
_cell.angle_gamma   90.00
#
_symmetry.space_group_name_H-M   'P 1'
#
loop_
_entity.id
_entity.type
_entity.pdbx_description
1 polymer ?
#
loop_
_entity_poly.entity_id
_entity_poly.type
_entity_poly.pdbx_seq_one_letter_code
_entity_poly.pdbx_strand_id
1 'polypeptide(L)'
;MEFKKLELQEEDNRIKRLITSGRLKKSIIYILAGAFLGFIFTYFAEGRDVSQLASKEILSNVFTGAFIGFFITNSPCARGRC
;
A
#
# COMPACT_ATOMS: atom_id res chain seq x y z
N MET A 1 -3.33 44.95 -7.14
CA MET A 1 -2.63 43.67 -6.91
C MET A 1 -2.65 42.90 -8.21
N GLU A 2 -1.51 42.76 -8.87
CA GLU A 2 -1.40 41.95 -10.09
C GLU A 2 -1.10 40.51 -9.68
N PHE A 3 -2.06 39.62 -9.92
CA PHE A 3 -1.89 38.20 -9.65
C PHE A 3 -0.91 37.62 -10.67
N LYS A 4 0.29 37.24 -10.19
CA LYS A 4 1.17 36.32 -10.93
C LYS A 4 0.38 35.04 -11.17
N LYS A 5 -0.05 34.82 -12.40
CA LYS A 5 -0.61 33.54 -12.84
C LYS A 5 0.49 32.49 -12.67
N LEU A 6 0.31 31.55 -11.75
CA LEU A 6 1.18 30.38 -11.69
C LEU A 6 1.08 29.67 -13.04
N GLU A 7 2.20 29.56 -13.74
CA GLU A 7 2.34 28.70 -14.91
C GLU A 7 2.10 27.25 -14.45
N LEU A 8 0.85 26.81 -14.59
CA LEU A 8 0.47 25.41 -14.42
C LEU A 8 1.13 24.63 -15.56
N GLN A 9 2.36 24.15 -15.33
CA GLN A 9 2.99 23.12 -16.15
C GLN A 9 1.97 22.01 -16.41
N GLU A 10 1.81 21.66 -17.69
CA GLU A 10 0.87 20.64 -18.17
C GLU A 10 0.92 19.37 -17.30
N GLU A 11 -0.28 18.93 -16.90
CA GLU A 11 -0.57 17.91 -15.89
C GLU A 11 -0.15 16.47 -16.25
N ASP A 12 0.70 16.26 -17.27
CA ASP A 12 0.86 14.93 -17.88
C ASP A 12 1.68 13.93 -17.04
N ASN A 13 2.28 14.40 -15.93
CA ASN A 13 3.11 13.58 -15.05
C ASN A 13 2.65 13.51 -13.59
N ARG A 14 1.38 13.78 -13.27
CA ARG A 14 0.89 13.64 -11.89
C ARG A 14 0.99 12.20 -11.37
N ILE A 15 0.64 11.21 -12.19
CA ILE A 15 0.70 9.80 -11.80
C ILE A 15 2.16 9.34 -11.65
N LYS A 16 3.04 9.67 -12.61
CA LYS A 16 4.48 9.39 -12.49
C LYS A 16 5.08 10.08 -11.25
N ARG A 17 4.73 11.33 -10.96
CA ARG A 17 5.24 12.06 -9.79
C ARG A 17 4.73 11.49 -8.47
N LEU A 18 3.47 11.03 -8.43
CA LEU A 18 2.91 10.28 -7.30
C LEU A 18 3.66 8.97 -7.09
N ILE A 19 3.82 8.14 -8.13
CA ILE A 19 4.52 6.84 -8.08
C ILE A 19 6.02 7.00 -7.76
N THR A 20 6.65 8.05 -8.25
CA THR A 20 8.07 8.34 -8.01
C THR A 20 8.31 8.98 -6.64
N SER A 21 7.26 9.41 -5.93
CA SER A 21 7.39 9.92 -4.58
C SER A 21 7.94 8.80 -3.67
N GLY A 22 9.02 9.10 -2.93
CA GLY A 22 9.62 8.15 -1.99
C GLY A 22 8.63 7.63 -0.93
N ARG A 23 7.51 8.34 -0.75
CA ARG A 23 6.39 7.96 0.11
C ARG A 23 5.60 6.77 -0.45
N LEU A 24 5.24 6.78 -1.73
CA LEU A 24 4.55 5.64 -2.33
C LEU A 24 5.46 4.41 -2.40
N LYS A 25 6.76 4.59 -2.65
CA LYS A 25 7.73 3.47 -2.55
C LYS A 25 7.69 2.80 -1.18
N LYS A 26 7.72 3.59 -0.09
CA LYS A 26 7.59 3.04 1.27
C LYS A 26 6.24 2.33 1.43
N SER A 27 5.11 2.97 1.11
CA SER A 27 3.80 2.30 1.22
C SER A 27 3.74 0.99 0.44
N ILE A 28 4.25 0.94 -0.79
CA ILE A 28 4.28 -0.29 -1.60
C ILE A 28 5.09 -1.38 -0.89
N ILE A 29 6.27 -1.05 -0.35
CA ILE A 29 7.09 -2.02 0.39
C ILE A 29 6.33 -2.57 1.61
N TYR A 30 5.67 -1.72 2.40
CA TYR A 30 4.94 -2.17 3.59
C TYR A 30 3.65 -2.92 3.24
N ILE A 31 2.98 -2.57 2.14
CA ILE A 31 1.84 -3.33 1.60
C ILE A 31 2.29 -4.72 1.19
N LEU A 32 3.40 -4.83 0.44
CA LEU A 32 3.96 -6.12 0.02
C LEU A 32 4.43 -6.93 1.22
N ALA A 33 5.06 -6.31 2.22
CA ALA A 33 5.46 -6.96 3.45
C ALA A 33 4.24 -7.48 4.24
N GLY A 34 3.18 -6.67 4.39
CA GLY A 34 1.95 -7.07 5.07
C GLY A 34 1.21 -8.20 4.34
N ALA A 35 1.14 -8.12 3.01
CA ALA A 35 0.59 -9.17 2.15
C ALA A 35 1.37 -10.49 2.30
N PHE A 36 2.70 -10.43 2.27
CA PHE A 36 3.57 -11.59 2.40
C PHE A 36 3.44 -12.23 3.79
N LEU A 37 3.42 -11.42 4.85
CA LEU A 37 3.20 -11.91 6.22
C LEU A 37 1.82 -12.52 6.39
N GLY A 38 0.77 -11.92 5.83
CA GLY A 38 -0.58 -12.47 5.84
C GLY A 38 -0.65 -13.83 5.13
N PHE A 39 0.02 -13.96 3.99
CA PHE A 39 0.11 -15.22 3.25
C PHE A 39 0.87 -16.30 4.03
N ILE A 40 2.06 -15.97 4.58
CA ILE A 40 2.84 -16.88 5.42
C ILE A 40 2.00 -17.33 6.62
N PHE A 41 1.33 -16.40 7.29
CA PHE A 41 0.48 -16.71 8.43
C PHE A 41 -0.62 -17.71 8.03
N THR A 42 -1.33 -17.48 6.93
CA THR A 42 -2.35 -18.43 6.48
C THR A 42 -1.79 -19.80 6.12
N TYR A 43 -0.64 -19.85 5.46
CA TYR A 43 -0.03 -21.10 5.03
C TYR A 43 0.46 -21.95 6.23
N PHE A 44 1.16 -21.33 7.18
CA PHE A 44 1.74 -22.04 8.32
C PHE A 44 0.80 -22.19 9.52
N ALA A 45 -0.05 -21.20 9.80
CA ALA A 45 -0.93 -21.24 10.99
C ALA A 45 -2.19 -22.08 10.76
N GLU A 46 -2.76 -22.07 9.56
CA GLU A 46 -3.96 -22.86 9.25
C GLU A 46 -3.60 -24.29 8.79
N GLY A 47 -2.33 -24.56 8.49
CA GLY A 47 -1.85 -25.88 8.07
C GLY A 47 -2.53 -26.40 6.80
N ARG A 48 -3.14 -25.51 6.01
CA ARG A 48 -3.90 -25.86 4.81
C ARG A 48 -2.98 -25.86 3.60
N ASP A 49 -3.06 -26.93 2.82
CA ASP A 49 -2.43 -26.98 1.52
C ASP A 49 -3.01 -25.88 0.62
N VAL A 50 -2.13 -25.25 -0.17
CA VAL A 50 -2.52 -24.15 -1.09
C VAL A 50 -3.60 -24.59 -2.09
N SER A 51 -3.72 -25.89 -2.34
CA SER A 51 -4.73 -26.52 -3.18
C SER A 51 -6.11 -26.65 -2.54
N GLN A 52 -6.21 -26.58 -1.20
CA GLN A 52 -7.47 -26.66 -0.44
C GLN A 52 -7.98 -25.28 0.01
N LEU A 53 -7.12 -24.27 0.00
CA LEU A 53 -7.50 -22.90 0.29
C LEU A 53 -8.36 -22.36 -0.84
N ALA A 54 -9.59 -21.97 -0.53
CA ALA A 54 -10.44 -21.26 -1.46
C ALA A 54 -9.72 -19.97 -1.88
N SER A 55 -9.59 -19.72 -3.18
CA SER A 55 -8.91 -18.53 -3.72
C SER A 55 -9.46 -17.21 -3.15
N LYS A 56 -10.73 -17.21 -2.71
CA LYS A 56 -11.37 -16.10 -2.00
C LYS A 56 -10.79 -15.84 -0.59
N GLU A 57 -10.44 -16.88 0.16
CA GLU A 57 -9.86 -16.77 1.51
C GLU A 57 -8.43 -16.23 1.44
N ILE A 58 -7.62 -16.77 0.53
CA ILE A 58 -6.25 -16.26 0.28
C ILE A 58 -6.30 -14.78 -0.11
N LEU A 59 -7.18 -14.42 -1.06
CA LEU A 59 -7.30 -13.04 -1.51
C LEU A 59 -7.73 -12.11 -0.37
N SER A 60 -8.67 -12.53 0.47
CA SER A 60 -9.13 -11.77 1.63
C SER A 60 -7.99 -11.52 2.63
N ASN A 61 -7.20 -12.54 2.95
CA ASN A 61 -6.13 -12.44 3.94
C ASN A 61 -4.94 -11.63 3.41
N VAL A 62 -4.57 -11.81 2.15
CA VAL A 62 -3.59 -10.98 1.45
C VAL A 62 -4.04 -9.51 1.40
N PHE A 63 -5.31 -9.27 1.07
CA PHE A 63 -5.86 -7.91 1.01
C PHE A 63 -5.92 -7.26 2.40
N THR A 64 -6.25 -8.03 3.43
CA THR A 64 -6.24 -7.56 4.82
C THR A 64 -4.82 -7.19 5.26
N GLY A 65 -3.83 -8.04 4.98
CA GLY A 65 -2.42 -7.73 5.26
C GLY A 65 -1.91 -6.50 4.49
N ALA A 66 -2.28 -6.40 3.21
CA ALA A 66 -1.99 -5.23 2.37
C ALA A 66 -2.62 -3.95 2.93
N PHE A 67 -3.88 -4.02 3.36
CA PHE A 67 -4.62 -2.90 3.94
C PHE A 67 -3.97 -2.40 5.23
N ILE A 68 -3.55 -3.30 6.11
CA ILE A 68 -2.83 -2.96 7.34
C ILE A 68 -1.48 -2.29 7.01
N GLY A 69 -0.71 -2.84 6.08
CA GLY A 69 0.55 -2.23 5.62
C GLY A 69 0.37 -0.83 5.03
N PHE A 70 -0.70 -0.63 4.25
CA PHE A 70 -1.09 0.69 3.75
C PHE A 70 -1.47 1.65 4.87
N PHE A 71 -2.27 1.20 5.84
CA PHE A 71 -2.72 2.03 6.96
C PHE A 71 -1.57 2.47 7.85
N ILE A 72 -0.64 1.58 8.17
CA ILE A 72 0.55 1.90 8.97
C ILE A 72 1.31 3.04 8.29
N THR A 73 1.56 2.95 6.99
CA THR A 73 2.35 3.94 6.24
C THR A 73 1.60 5.23 5.90
N ASN A 74 0.26 5.23 5.89
CA ASN A 74 -0.57 6.40 5.61
C ASN A 74 -1.30 6.98 6.83
N SER A 75 -1.02 6.47 8.02
CA SER A 75 -1.51 7.05 9.26
C SER A 75 -0.92 8.45 9.50
N PRO A 76 -1.65 9.36 10.18
CA PRO A 76 -1.10 10.66 10.59
C PRO A 76 0.13 10.51 11.50
N CYS A 77 0.20 9.41 12.28
CA CYS A 77 1.34 9.12 13.14
C CYS A 77 2.61 8.71 12.39
N ALA A 78 2.51 7.93 11.32
CA ALA A 78 3.67 7.65 10.47
C ALA A 78 4.19 8.88 9.70
N ARG A 79 3.48 10.01 9.79
CA ARG A 79 3.86 11.30 9.20
C ARG A 79 4.44 12.28 10.23
N GLY A 80 4.68 11.85 11.47
CA GLY A 80 5.17 12.72 12.55
C GLY A 80 4.21 13.87 12.86
N ARG A 81 2.91 13.62 12.68
CA ARG A 81 1.81 14.55 12.99
C ARG A 81 0.89 14.02 14.10
N CYS A 82 1.39 13.06 14.87
CA CYS A 82 1.07 13.02 16.28
C CYS A 82 2.20 13.77 17.03
#